data_AF-A0A4S8QA69-F1
#
_entry.id   AF-A0A4S8QA69-F1
#
_cell.length_a   1.000
_cell.length_b   1.000
_cell.length_c   1.000
_cell.angle_alpha   90.00
_cell.angle_beta   90.00
_cell.angle_gamma   90.00
#
_symmetry.space_group_name_H-M   'P 1'
#
loop_
_entity.id
_entity.type
_entity.pdbx_description
1 polymer ?
#
loop_
_entity_poly.entity_id
_entity_poly.type
_entity_poly.pdbx_seq_one_letter_code
_entity_poly.pdbx_strand_id
1 'polypeptide(L)'
;MAIPYLRYGYSGPNVATIRFACMVPSCKHTDHEKMLSLPGHGNRLYNTRDLLAPVDEVCICEGEWDTMTALAYGLHAVGVPGVKAWKPYMAGAFAGYKKVRIIAQMDDDGQSVKWANELASQIPAAVVQHCPHGLDLNDAHLAGRANALLKGPKAVPAGV
;
A
#
# COMPACT_ATOMS: atom_id res chain seq x y z
N MET A 1 6.96 7.20 -15.76
CA MET A 1 6.01 6.09 -15.99
C MET A 1 4.64 6.53 -15.51
N ALA A 2 3.57 6.28 -16.28
CA ALA A 2 2.20 6.61 -15.89
C ALA A 2 1.60 5.50 -15.01
N ILE A 3 0.93 5.89 -13.93
CA ILE A 3 0.32 5.01 -12.93
C ILE A 3 -1.18 5.37 -12.84
N PRO A 4 -2.07 4.61 -13.49
CA PRO A 4 -3.48 4.90 -13.50
C PRO A 4 -4.14 4.50 -12.17
N TYR A 5 -4.98 5.38 -11.63
CA TYR A 5 -5.87 5.07 -10.51
C TYR A 5 -7.21 4.61 -11.06
N LEU A 6 -7.48 3.32 -10.91
CA LEU A 6 -8.71 2.72 -11.37
C LEU A 6 -9.80 2.79 -10.29
N ARG A 7 -11.01 3.13 -10.73
CA ARG A 7 -12.25 2.94 -9.96
C ARG A 7 -13.13 1.99 -10.74
N TYR A 8 -13.73 1.02 -10.04
CA TYR A 8 -14.75 0.19 -10.66
C TYR A 8 -16.11 0.88 -10.60
N GLY A 9 -16.79 0.98 -11.74
CA GLY A 9 -18.14 1.50 -11.87
C GLY A 9 -19.07 0.46 -12.51
N TYR A 10 -20.32 0.85 -12.76
CA TYR A 10 -21.34 -0.01 -13.36
C TYR A 10 -20.91 -0.61 -14.70
N SER A 11 -20.24 0.18 -15.54
CA SER A 11 -19.74 -0.23 -16.86
C SER A 11 -18.37 -0.92 -16.83
N GLY A 12 -17.81 -1.19 -15.65
CA GLY A 12 -16.46 -1.76 -15.49
C GLY A 12 -15.43 -0.75 -14.98
N PRO A 13 -14.12 -1.02 -15.17
CA PRO A 13 -13.05 -0.17 -14.66
C PRO A 13 -12.95 1.13 -15.45
N ASN A 14 -12.87 2.25 -14.72
CA ASN A 14 -12.68 3.59 -15.27
C ASN A 14 -11.43 4.22 -14.66
N VAL A 15 -10.69 5.01 -15.45
CA VAL A 15 -9.52 5.76 -14.97
C VAL A 15 -10.00 7.03 -14.27
N ALA A 16 -9.81 7.10 -12.96
CA ALA A 16 -10.22 8.26 -12.16
C ALA A 16 -9.17 9.38 -12.18
N THR A 17 -7.89 9.02 -12.27
CA THR A 17 -6.75 9.94 -12.40
C THR A 17 -5.51 9.13 -12.79
N ILE A 18 -4.42 9.83 -13.12
CA ILE A 18 -3.12 9.25 -13.46
C ILE A 18 -2.06 10.02 -12.68
N ARG A 19 -1.13 9.30 -12.04
CA ARG A 19 0.09 9.86 -11.47
C ARG A 19 1.30 9.45 -12.28
N PHE A 20 2.40 10.18 -12.17
CA PHE A 20 3.60 9.95 -12.96
C PHE A 20 4.81 9.75 -12.07
N ALA A 21 5.40 8.56 -12.13
CA ALA A 21 6.65 8.23 -11.46
C ALA A 21 7.85 8.69 -12.30
N CYS A 22 8.86 9.28 -11.67
CA CYS A 22 10.17 9.46 -12.30
C CYS A 22 10.79 8.09 -12.63
N MET A 23 11.42 7.97 -13.80
CA MET A 23 12.08 6.74 -14.26
C MET A 23 13.60 6.89 -14.37
N VAL A 24 14.14 8.07 -14.04
CA VAL A 24 15.56 8.33 -14.12
C VAL A 24 16.26 7.59 -12.97
N PRO A 25 17.19 6.65 -13.27
CA PRO A 25 17.92 5.94 -12.22
C PRO A 25 18.70 6.90 -11.33
N SER A 26 18.68 6.66 -10.02
CA SER A 26 19.40 7.47 -9.03
C SER A 26 19.08 8.98 -9.10
N CYS A 27 17.87 9.34 -9.55
CA CYS A 27 17.44 10.72 -9.59
C CYS A 27 17.31 11.30 -8.17
N LYS A 28 17.87 12.49 -7.96
CA LYS A 28 17.79 13.20 -6.67
C LYS A 28 16.45 13.92 -6.44
N HIS A 29 15.60 14.01 -7.47
CA HIS A 29 14.28 14.65 -7.40
C HIS A 29 14.35 16.09 -6.86
N THR A 30 15.37 16.85 -7.25
CA THR A 30 15.56 18.26 -6.84
C THR A 30 14.58 19.20 -7.51
N ASP A 31 14.31 18.97 -8.80
CA ASP A 31 13.50 19.86 -9.65
C ASP A 31 12.13 19.29 -10.00
N HIS A 32 11.82 18.08 -9.51
CA HIS A 32 10.55 17.39 -9.72
C HIS A 32 10.29 16.35 -8.65
N GLU A 33 9.03 15.96 -8.45
CA GLU A 33 8.64 14.96 -7.47
C GLU A 33 8.94 13.51 -7.95
N LYS A 34 9.27 12.61 -7.00
CA LYS A 34 9.34 11.16 -7.27
C LYS A 34 8.03 10.62 -7.86
N MET A 35 6.89 11.14 -7.37
CA MET A 35 5.53 10.81 -7.81
C MET A 35 4.71 12.07 -8.05
N LEU A 36 4.63 12.51 -9.30
CA LEU A 36 3.89 13.69 -9.71
C LEU A 36 2.39 13.40 -9.81
N SER A 37 1.57 14.28 -9.24
CA SER A 37 0.11 14.24 -9.34
C SER A 37 -0.41 15.26 -10.35
N LEU A 38 -1.49 14.93 -11.07
CA LEU A 38 -2.19 15.91 -11.91
C LEU A 38 -2.90 16.98 -11.07
N PRO A 39 -3.06 18.21 -11.58
CA PRO A 39 -3.94 19.20 -10.96
C PRO A 39 -5.35 18.63 -10.72
N GLY A 40 -5.91 18.88 -9.54
CA GLY A 40 -7.21 18.32 -9.14
C GLY A 40 -7.14 16.87 -8.63
N HIS A 41 -5.95 16.28 -8.49
CA HIS A 41 -5.77 15.01 -7.80
C HIS A 41 -6.16 15.15 -6.31
N GLY A 42 -7.35 14.65 -5.96
CA GLY A 42 -7.82 14.58 -4.59
C GLY A 42 -7.21 13.43 -3.79
N ASN A 43 -7.60 13.32 -2.52
CA ASN A 43 -7.22 12.20 -1.66
C ASN A 43 -7.88 10.91 -2.16
N ARG A 44 -7.07 9.99 -2.71
CA ARG A 44 -7.55 8.72 -3.28
C ARG A 44 -6.62 7.58 -2.86
N LEU A 45 -7.21 6.45 -2.53
CA LEU A 45 -6.48 5.20 -2.38
C LEU A 45 -6.11 4.66 -3.76
N TYR A 46 -4.91 4.13 -3.87
CA TYR A 46 -4.46 3.36 -5.03
C TYR A 46 -5.02 1.93 -4.95
N ASN A 47 -5.32 1.34 -6.10
CA ASN A 47 -5.83 -0.02 -6.25
C ASN A 47 -7.13 -0.36 -5.49
N THR A 48 -8.08 0.57 -5.39
CA THR A 48 -9.38 0.33 -4.72
C THR A 48 -10.20 -0.86 -5.25
N ARG A 49 -9.85 -1.40 -6.43
CA ARG A 49 -10.45 -2.62 -6.96
C ARG A 49 -10.31 -3.80 -6.00
N ASP A 50 -9.20 -3.91 -5.29
CA ASP A 50 -8.96 -5.02 -4.36
C ASP A 50 -9.90 -5.01 -3.15
N LEU A 51 -10.47 -3.85 -2.82
CA LEU A 51 -11.50 -3.75 -1.79
C LEU A 51 -12.83 -4.41 -2.19
N LEU A 52 -12.99 -4.75 -3.47
CA LEU A 52 -14.17 -5.44 -3.99
C LEU A 52 -13.98 -6.97 -4.06
N ALA A 53 -12.76 -7.46 -3.81
CA ALA A 53 -12.49 -8.89 -3.84
C ALA A 53 -13.13 -9.58 -2.62
N PRO A 54 -13.73 -10.78 -2.79
CA PRO A 54 -14.35 -11.52 -1.69
C PRO A 54 -13.29 -12.23 -0.86
N VAL A 55 -12.50 -11.47 -0.11
CA VAL A 55 -11.37 -11.97 0.70
C VAL A 55 -11.47 -11.51 2.15
N ASP A 56 -10.91 -12.32 3.05
CA ASP A 56 -10.93 -12.06 4.49
C ASP A 56 -9.86 -11.05 4.95
N GLU A 57 -8.78 -10.90 4.18
CA GLU A 57 -7.60 -10.09 4.51
C GLU A 57 -7.26 -9.12 3.38
N VAL A 58 -6.95 -7.87 3.74
CA VAL A 58 -6.42 -6.85 2.82
C VAL A 58 -5.27 -6.08 3.47
N CYS A 59 -4.33 -5.60 2.66
CA CYS A 59 -3.20 -4.80 3.08
C CYS A 59 -3.41 -3.32 2.75
N ILE A 60 -2.91 -2.45 3.63
CA ILE A 60 -2.72 -1.03 3.38
C ILE A 60 -1.22 -0.78 3.32
N CYS A 61 -0.76 -0.24 2.20
CA CYS A 61 0.65 0.03 1.91
C CYS A 61 0.92 1.53 1.82
N GLU A 62 2.17 1.91 2.04
CA GLU A 62 2.64 3.28 1.85
C GLU A 62 2.99 3.51 0.37
N GLY A 63 2.05 4.14 -0.34
CA GLY A 63 2.20 4.45 -1.76
C GLY A 63 1.97 3.29 -2.73
N GLU A 64 2.16 3.59 -4.01
CA GLU A 64 1.77 2.73 -5.13
C GLU A 64 2.74 1.59 -5.36
N TRP A 65 4.05 1.82 -5.19
CA TRP A 65 5.08 0.80 -5.40
C TRP A 65 4.99 -0.32 -4.39
N ASP A 66 4.88 0.00 -3.10
CA ASP A 66 4.67 -0.99 -2.04
C ASP A 66 3.39 -1.81 -2.30
N THR A 67 2.34 -1.16 -2.80
CA THR A 67 1.11 -1.84 -3.19
C THR A 67 1.37 -2.84 -4.33
N MET A 68 2.05 -2.41 -5.40
CA MET A 68 2.41 -3.29 -6.52
C MET A 68 3.28 -4.47 -6.07
N THR A 69 4.20 -4.24 -5.14
CA THR A 69 5.00 -5.30 -4.52
C THR A 69 4.11 -6.27 -3.75
N ALA A 70 3.21 -5.81 -2.88
CA ALA A 70 2.29 -6.69 -2.17
C ALA A 70 1.43 -7.55 -3.12
N LEU A 71 0.92 -6.95 -4.20
CA LEU A 71 0.19 -7.65 -5.26
C LEU A 71 1.04 -8.73 -5.94
N ALA A 72 2.31 -8.45 -6.24
CA ALA A 72 3.23 -9.42 -6.84
C ALA A 72 3.49 -10.64 -5.93
N TYR A 73 3.25 -10.51 -4.63
CA TYR A 73 3.34 -11.60 -3.66
C TYR A 73 2.01 -12.32 -3.42
N GLY A 74 0.94 -11.94 -4.13
CA GLY A 74 -0.38 -12.56 -4.07
C GLY A 74 -1.26 -12.04 -2.93
N LEU A 75 -0.92 -10.89 -2.33
CA LEU A 75 -1.76 -10.24 -1.33
C LEU A 75 -2.73 -9.28 -2.00
N HIS A 76 -3.91 -9.10 -1.40
CA HIS A 76 -4.78 -8.00 -1.75
C HIS A 76 -4.32 -6.73 -1.05
N ALA A 77 -4.17 -5.64 -1.80
CA ALA A 77 -3.55 -4.43 -1.25
C ALA A 77 -4.09 -3.13 -1.86
N VAL A 78 -4.14 -2.09 -1.03
CA VAL A 78 -4.39 -0.71 -1.44
C VAL A 78 -3.29 0.21 -0.93
N GLY A 79 -3.01 1.27 -1.69
CA GLY A 79 -1.94 2.22 -1.37
C GLY A 79 -2.47 3.55 -0.89
N VAL A 80 -1.89 4.10 0.17
CA VAL A 80 -2.12 5.50 0.58
C VAL A 80 -0.98 6.34 0.02
N PRO A 81 -1.23 7.27 -0.92
CA PRO A 81 -0.17 8.09 -1.54
C PRO A 81 0.32 9.19 -0.58
N GLY A 82 1.05 8.77 0.45
CA GLY A 82 1.57 9.62 1.52
C GLY A 82 0.59 9.84 2.68
N VAL A 83 1.14 10.03 3.87
CA VAL A 83 0.44 10.18 5.17
C VAL A 83 -0.75 11.15 5.09
N LYS A 84 -0.58 12.32 4.45
CA LYS A 84 -1.60 13.38 4.37
C LYS A 84 -2.81 13.02 3.48
N ALA A 85 -2.66 12.01 2.60
CA ALA A 85 -3.71 11.56 1.72
C ALA A 85 -4.77 10.73 2.45
N TRP A 86 -4.44 10.13 3.60
CA TRP A 86 -5.44 9.44 4.42
C TRP A 86 -6.47 10.43 4.95
N LYS A 87 -7.73 10.00 4.98
CA LYS A 87 -8.84 10.72 5.63
C LYS A 87 -9.66 9.74 6.46
N PRO A 88 -10.15 10.13 7.66
CA PRO A 88 -10.85 9.20 8.56
C PRO A 88 -12.04 8.47 7.94
N TYR A 89 -12.77 9.10 7.01
CA TYR A 89 -13.88 8.45 6.32
C TYR A 89 -13.45 7.24 5.47
N MET A 90 -12.18 7.12 5.09
CA MET A 90 -11.65 6.00 4.32
C MET A 90 -11.60 4.71 5.14
N ALA A 91 -11.57 4.80 6.48
CA ALA A 91 -11.58 3.63 7.37
C ALA A 91 -12.82 2.74 7.14
N GLY A 92 -13.96 3.35 6.78
CA GLY A 92 -15.21 2.63 6.51
C GLY A 92 -15.09 1.63 5.35
N ALA A 93 -14.17 1.86 4.40
CA ALA A 93 -13.92 0.92 3.30
C ALA A 93 -13.30 -0.41 3.75
N PHE A 94 -12.79 -0.47 4.98
CA PHE A 94 -12.15 -1.65 5.56
C PHE A 94 -13.04 -2.33 6.62
N ALA A 95 -14.26 -1.85 6.82
CA ALA A 95 -15.20 -2.49 7.71
C ALA A 95 -15.61 -3.88 7.15
N GLY A 96 -15.61 -4.90 8.02
CA GLY A 96 -16.03 -6.26 7.66
C GLY A 96 -14.90 -7.22 7.27
N TYR A 97 -13.68 -6.73 7.02
CA TYR A 97 -12.51 -7.62 6.90
C TYR A 97 -12.20 -8.28 8.23
N LYS A 98 -11.78 -9.55 8.19
CA LYS A 98 -11.29 -10.26 9.39
C LYS A 98 -9.94 -9.72 9.83
N LYS A 99 -9.13 -9.25 8.88
CA LYS A 99 -7.79 -8.70 9.13
C LYS A 99 -7.41 -7.64 8.12
N VAL A 100 -6.86 -6.53 8.60
CA VAL A 100 -6.34 -5.43 7.78
C VAL A 100 -4.87 -5.24 8.14
N ARG A 101 -3.94 -5.57 7.25
CA ARG A 101 -2.51 -5.41 7.52
C ARG A 101 -2.04 -4.05 7.08
N ILE A 102 -1.58 -3.22 8.00
CA ILE A 102 -0.94 -1.96 7.67
C ILE A 102 0.56 -2.22 7.58
N ILE A 103 1.10 -2.19 6.36
CA ILE A 103 2.53 -2.40 6.12
C ILE A 103 3.22 -1.05 6.25
N ALA A 104 3.89 -0.87 7.38
CA ALA A 104 4.57 0.36 7.73
C ALA A 104 6.07 0.25 7.45
N GLN A 105 6.62 1.30 6.84
CA GLN A 105 8.05 1.49 6.72
C GLN A 105 8.63 1.82 8.10
N MET A 106 9.88 1.42 8.35
CA MET A 106 10.63 1.89 9.53
C MET A 106 11.51 3.06 9.08
N ASP A 107 10.95 4.26 9.07
CA ASP A 107 11.70 5.48 8.79
C ASP A 107 12.51 5.93 10.01
N ASP A 108 13.63 6.60 9.76
CA ASP A 108 14.54 7.09 10.82
C ASP A 108 13.82 8.05 11.81
N ASP A 109 12.82 8.80 11.31
CA ASP A 109 12.03 9.75 12.09
C ASP A 109 10.78 9.14 12.75
N GLY A 110 10.47 7.87 12.46
CA GLY A 110 9.32 7.14 12.99
C GLY A 110 7.95 7.69 12.58
N GLN A 111 7.86 8.56 11.56
CA GLN A 111 6.60 9.16 11.12
C GLN A 111 5.67 8.11 10.50
N SER A 112 6.23 7.17 9.75
CA SER A 112 5.52 6.08 9.08
C SER A 112 4.88 5.14 10.10
N VAL A 113 5.61 4.82 11.17
CA VAL A 113 5.11 4.02 12.30
C VAL A 113 4.01 4.76 13.07
N LYS A 114 4.19 6.06 13.35
CA LYS A 114 3.15 6.87 14.02
C LYS A 114 1.87 6.91 13.20
N TRP A 115 1.99 7.19 11.90
CA TRP A 115 0.87 7.17 10.97
C TRP A 115 0.16 5.81 10.92
N ALA A 116 0.92 4.72 10.86
CA ALA A 116 0.36 3.37 10.84
C ALA A 116 -0.43 3.04 12.12
N ASN A 117 0.06 3.47 13.29
CA ASN A 117 -0.63 3.30 14.56
C ASN A 117 -1.90 4.17 14.64
N GLU A 118 -1.84 5.42 14.17
CA GLU A 118 -3.01 6.30 14.07
C GLU A 118 -4.08 5.71 13.15
N LEU A 119 -3.66 5.13 12.03
CA LEU A 119 -4.54 4.42 11.10
C LEU A 119 -5.16 3.18 11.73
N ALA A 120 -4.36 2.37 12.44
CA ALA A 120 -4.83 1.17 13.12
C ALA A 120 -5.88 1.49 14.18
N SER A 121 -5.76 2.62 14.88
CA SER A 121 -6.76 3.06 15.87
C SER A 121 -8.17 3.31 15.28
N GLN A 122 -8.26 3.53 13.97
CA GLN A 122 -9.52 3.81 13.26
C GLN A 122 -10.14 2.54 12.65
N ILE A 123 -9.41 1.42 12.61
CA ILE A 123 -9.81 0.18 11.93
C ILE A 123 -9.68 -0.97 12.93
N PRO A 124 -10.78 -1.49 13.51
CA PRO A 124 -10.72 -2.51 14.57
C PRO A 124 -9.98 -3.80 14.19
N ALA A 125 -10.04 -4.21 12.93
CA ALA A 125 -9.36 -5.41 12.42
C ALA A 125 -7.89 -5.15 12.01
N ALA A 126 -7.34 -3.96 12.28
CA ALA A 126 -6.02 -3.59 11.82
C ALA A 126 -4.89 -4.19 12.67
N VAL A 127 -3.86 -4.67 11.98
CA VAL A 127 -2.60 -5.11 12.56
C VAL A 127 -1.48 -4.37 11.84
N VAL A 128 -0.68 -3.63 12.60
CA VAL A 128 0.52 -2.96 12.07
C VAL A 128 1.64 -3.97 11.91
N GLN A 129 2.23 -4.01 10.74
CA GLN A 129 3.34 -4.87 10.39
C GLN A 129 4.49 -4.01 9.86
N HIS A 130 5.65 -4.12 10.50
CA HIS A 130 6.83 -3.35 10.14
C HIS A 130 7.67 -4.05 9.08
N CYS A 131 8.12 -3.31 8.07
CA CYS A 131 9.18 -3.78 7.20
C CYS A 131 10.51 -3.89 7.97
N PRO A 132 11.31 -4.94 7.71
CA PRO A 132 12.57 -5.16 8.42
C PRO A 132 13.64 -4.19 7.91
N HIS A 133 14.58 -3.83 8.80
CA HIS A 133 15.81 -3.07 8.48
C HIS A 133 15.60 -1.66 7.91
N GLY A 134 14.49 -1.00 8.24
CA GLY A 134 14.27 0.38 7.80
C GLY A 134 14.00 0.55 6.31
N LEU A 135 13.64 -0.53 5.62
CA LEU A 135 13.35 -0.51 4.19
C LEU A 135 11.86 -0.26 3.95
N ASP A 136 11.52 0.36 2.81
CA ASP A 136 10.18 0.25 2.26
C ASP A 136 9.91 -1.16 1.71
N LEU A 137 8.65 -1.49 1.40
CA LEU A 137 8.31 -2.85 1.00
C LEU A 137 8.94 -3.19 -0.37
N ASN A 138 8.96 -2.22 -1.28
CA ASN A 138 9.58 -2.38 -2.58
C ASN A 138 11.11 -2.59 -2.47
N ASP A 139 11.80 -1.84 -1.62
CA ASP A 139 13.23 -1.97 -1.34
C ASP A 139 13.54 -3.29 -0.63
N ALA A 140 12.67 -3.71 0.30
CA ALA A 140 12.76 -5.03 0.90
C ALA A 140 12.59 -6.15 -0.13
N HIS A 141 11.77 -5.95 -1.17
CA HIS A 141 11.66 -6.88 -2.29
C HIS A 141 12.93 -6.89 -3.14
N LEU A 142 13.48 -5.73 -3.51
CA LEU A 142 14.72 -5.63 -4.28
C LEU A 142 15.91 -6.24 -3.54
N ALA A 143 15.92 -6.19 -2.21
CA ALA A 143 16.92 -6.84 -1.36
C ALA A 143 16.66 -8.35 -1.11
N GLY A 144 15.58 -8.93 -1.67
CA GLY A 144 15.21 -10.34 -1.49
C GLY A 144 14.61 -10.69 -0.12
N ARG A 145 14.19 -9.70 0.67
CA ARG A 145 13.74 -9.83 2.06
C ARG A 145 12.21 -9.80 2.23
N ALA A 146 11.45 -9.40 1.21
CA ALA A 146 9.99 -9.28 1.30
C ALA A 146 9.24 -10.61 1.47
N ASN A 147 9.81 -11.75 1.04
CA ASN A 147 9.15 -13.07 1.14
C ASN A 147 8.86 -13.47 2.60
N ALA A 148 9.84 -13.28 3.48
CA ALA A 148 9.70 -13.59 4.90
C ALA A 148 8.64 -12.71 5.59
N LEU A 149 8.49 -11.47 5.11
CA LEU A 149 7.53 -10.51 5.63
C LEU A 149 6.10 -10.82 5.15
N LEU A 150 5.91 -11.07 3.86
CA LEU A 150 4.58 -11.07 3.25
C LEU A 150 3.86 -12.42 3.33
N LYS A 151 4.59 -13.54 3.31
CA LYS A 151 4.00 -14.89 3.26
C LYS A 151 3.96 -15.61 4.61
N GLY A 152 4.49 -15.00 5.68
CA GLY A 152 4.74 -15.69 6.95
C GLY A 152 5.73 -16.86 6.78
N PRO A 153 6.16 -17.53 7.86
CA PRO A 153 6.84 -18.81 7.71
C PRO A 153 5.90 -19.75 6.95
N LYS A 154 6.39 -20.39 5.87
CA LYS A 154 5.65 -21.48 5.23
C LYS A 154 5.17 -22.41 6.33
N ALA A 155 3.87 -22.63 6.45
CA ALA A 155 3.39 -23.78 7.20
C ALA A 155 4.13 -24.98 6.61
N VAL A 156 4.98 -25.61 7.43
CA VAL A 156 5.59 -26.89 7.09
C VAL A 156 4.39 -27.78 6.74
N PRO A 157 4.29 -28.34 5.53
CA PRO A 157 3.21 -29.26 5.23
C PRO A 157 3.29 -30.35 6.29
N ALA A 158 2.20 -30.51 7.04
CA ALA A 158 2.06 -31.64 7.95
C ALA A 158 2.34 -32.88 7.11
N GLY A 159 3.45 -33.56 7.43
CA GLY A 159 3.90 -34.72 6.69
C GLY A 159 2.75 -35.69 6.51
N VAL A 160 2.52 -36.06 5.25
CA VAL A 160 1.83 -37.30 4.88
C VAL A 160 2.90 -38.37 4.78
#